data_AF-A0A562IBM2-F1
#
_entry.id   AF-A0A562IBM2-F1
#
_cell.length_a   1.000
_cell.length_b   1.000
_cell.length_c   1.000
_cell.angle_alpha   90.00
_cell.angle_beta   90.00
_cell.angle_gamma   90.00
#
_symmetry.space_group_name_H-M   'P 1'
#
loop_
_entity.id
_entity.type
_entity.pdbx_description
1 polymer ?
#
loop_
_entity_poly.entity_id
_entity_poly.type
_entity_poly.pdbx_seq_one_letter_code
_entity_poly.pdbx_strand_id
1 'polypeptide(L)'
;MDHPHLVVLLAGPSGSGKSYLAQRTGLPVLCLDDFYKDGDDPSLPRRDGMVDWDSPQSWDAETAVESIARLARDGKAEVPVYAIGADRRVTTRPFDVAGSPLFVAEGIFAAEIVEECRRRGVLAGAYALRRPRHATFLRRLARDLAEQRRP
;
A
#
# COMPACT_ATOMS: atom_id res chain seq x y z
N MET A 1 -21.84 -10.47 9.72
CA MET A 1 -20.85 -10.13 10.75
C MET A 1 -20.41 -8.73 10.44
N ASP A 2 -20.77 -7.76 11.27
CA ASP A 2 -20.30 -6.38 11.10
C ASP A 2 -18.85 -6.33 11.55
N HIS A 3 -17.96 -5.91 10.65
CA HIS A 3 -16.56 -5.69 11.00
C HIS A 3 -16.48 -4.42 11.87
N PRO A 4 -15.91 -4.47 13.09
CA PRO A 4 -15.80 -3.29 13.95
C PRO A 4 -14.92 -2.20 13.33
N HIS A 5 -14.06 -2.57 12.39
CA HIS A 5 -13.20 -1.66 11.65
C HIS A 5 -13.36 -1.89 10.15
N LEU A 6 -13.34 -0.81 9.35
CA LEU A 6 -13.42 -0.88 7.89
C LEU A 6 -12.27 -0.12 7.24
N VAL A 7 -11.86 -0.61 6.07
CA VAL A 7 -10.75 0.00 5.30
C VAL A 7 -11.26 1.04 4.32
N VAL A 8 -10.55 2.16 4.25
CA VAL A 8 -10.62 3.11 3.12
C VAL A 8 -9.40 2.89 2.24
N LEU A 9 -9.61 2.47 1.00
CA LEU A 9 -8.54 2.28 0.02
C LEU A 9 -8.20 3.61 -0.67
N LEU A 10 -6.93 4.00 -0.65
CA LEU A 10 -6.44 5.20 -1.31
C LEU A 10 -5.40 4.85 -2.38
N ALA A 11 -5.84 4.84 -3.63
CA ALA A 11 -4.99 4.61 -4.80
C ALA A 11 -4.41 5.94 -5.33
N GLY A 12 -3.27 5.84 -5.99
CA GLY A 12 -2.70 6.95 -6.74
C GLY A 12 -1.27 6.66 -7.18
N PRO A 13 -0.79 7.29 -8.26
CA PRO A 13 0.58 7.08 -8.70
C PRO A 13 1.58 7.56 -7.64
N SER A 14 2.79 7.00 -7.66
CA SER A 14 3.90 7.48 -6.83
C SER A 14 4.06 9.00 -6.98
N GLY A 15 4.14 9.73 -5.87
CA GLY A 15 4.23 11.20 -5.85
C GLY A 15 2.95 11.99 -6.05
N SER A 16 1.80 11.34 -6.17
CA SER A 16 0.48 12.00 -6.20
C SER A 16 0.15 12.79 -4.92
N GLY A 17 0.77 12.41 -3.80
CA GLY A 17 0.49 12.94 -2.46
C GLY A 17 -0.49 12.08 -1.65
N LYS A 18 -0.74 10.83 -2.07
CA LYS A 18 -1.59 9.87 -1.37
C LYS A 18 -1.21 9.67 0.10
N SER A 19 0.07 9.44 0.41
CA SER A 19 0.55 9.26 1.78
C SER A 19 0.36 10.52 2.63
N TYR A 20 0.58 11.72 2.06
CA TYR A 20 0.30 12.99 2.73
C TYR A 20 -1.20 13.17 3.02
N LEU A 21 -2.07 12.86 2.04
CA LEU A 21 -3.52 12.92 2.25
C LEU A 21 -3.97 11.93 3.33
N ALA A 22 -3.47 10.69 3.28
CA ALA A 22 -3.77 9.65 4.26
C ALA A 22 -3.40 10.11 5.69
N GLN A 23 -2.18 10.64 5.87
CA GLN A 23 -1.73 11.17 7.16
C GLN A 23 -2.61 12.32 7.67
N ARG A 24 -3.10 13.19 6.79
CA ARG A 24 -3.98 14.31 7.16
C ARG A 24 -5.39 13.90 7.60
N THR A 25 -5.80 12.66 7.36
CA THR A 25 -7.10 12.17 7.83
C THR A 25 -7.14 11.98 9.35
N GLY A 26 -5.97 11.83 10.00
CA GLY A 26 -5.87 11.45 11.40
C GLY A 26 -6.18 9.96 11.67
N LEU A 27 -6.48 9.18 10.63
CA LEU A 27 -6.71 7.74 10.75
C LEU A 27 -5.39 6.96 10.73
N PRO A 28 -5.34 5.75 11.31
CA PRO A 28 -4.25 4.81 11.11
C PRO A 28 -4.03 4.53 9.62
N VAL A 29 -2.77 4.50 9.18
CA VAL A 29 -2.41 4.33 7.76
C VAL A 29 -1.56 3.08 7.54
N LEU A 30 -2.14 2.08 6.89
CA LEU A 30 -1.44 0.91 6.37
C LEU A 30 -0.76 1.26 5.03
N CYS A 31 0.56 1.14 4.98
CA CYS A 31 1.32 1.27 3.74
C CYS A 31 1.20 -0.04 2.96
N LEU A 32 0.53 -0.02 1.80
CA LEU A 32 0.42 -1.21 0.94
C LEU A 32 1.71 -1.50 0.18
N ASP A 33 2.61 -0.53 0.05
CA ASP A 33 3.91 -0.74 -0.57
C ASP A 33 4.78 -1.72 0.26
N ASP A 34 4.44 -2.00 1.54
CA ASP A 34 5.10 -3.04 2.36
C ASP A 34 4.83 -4.48 1.86
N PHE A 35 3.87 -4.69 0.95
CA PHE A 35 3.45 -6.02 0.47
C PHE A 35 4.04 -6.41 -0.88
N TYR A 36 5.11 -5.77 -1.34
CA TYR A 36 5.89 -6.32 -2.47
C TYR A 36 6.40 -7.73 -2.16
N LYS A 37 6.57 -8.53 -3.21
CA LYS A 37 7.26 -9.81 -3.16
C LYS A 37 8.76 -9.58 -3.07
N ASP A 38 9.49 -10.57 -2.58
CA ASP A 38 10.96 -10.52 -2.55
C ASP A 38 11.51 -10.58 -4.00
N GLY A 39 12.61 -9.89 -4.27
CA GLY A 39 13.18 -9.68 -5.61
C GLY A 39 13.67 -10.95 -6.30
N ASP A 40 13.84 -12.03 -5.54
CA ASP A 40 14.16 -13.37 -6.02
C ASP A 40 12.94 -14.29 -6.19
N ASP A 41 11.72 -13.79 -5.92
CA ASP A 41 10.50 -14.55 -6.11
C ASP A 41 10.33 -14.94 -7.61
N PRO A 42 10.20 -16.23 -7.92
CA PRO A 42 10.18 -16.72 -9.29
C PRO A 42 8.91 -16.33 -10.07
N SER A 43 7.85 -15.90 -9.38
CA SER A 43 6.59 -15.44 -9.99
C SER A 43 6.65 -13.98 -10.44
N LEU A 44 7.75 -13.27 -10.17
CA LEU A 44 7.89 -11.87 -10.52
C LEU A 44 7.81 -11.64 -12.04
N PRO A 45 7.00 -10.68 -12.49
CA PRO A 45 6.95 -10.29 -13.89
C PRO A 45 8.29 -9.70 -14.31
N ARG A 46 8.75 -10.05 -15.52
CA ARG A 46 10.00 -9.53 -16.08
C ARG A 46 9.76 -8.82 -17.41
N ARG A 47 10.44 -7.69 -17.59
CA ARG A 47 10.46 -6.90 -18.81
C ARG A 47 11.90 -6.45 -19.08
N ASP A 48 12.39 -6.70 -20.29
CA ASP A 48 13.74 -6.32 -20.72
C ASP A 48 14.86 -6.82 -19.76
N GLY A 49 14.68 -8.02 -19.20
CA GLY A 49 15.65 -8.65 -18.29
C GLY A 49 15.57 -8.20 -16.83
N MET A 50 14.77 -7.19 -16.51
CA MET A 50 14.57 -6.65 -15.16
C MET A 50 13.18 -7.00 -14.62
N VAL A 51 13.00 -6.94 -13.31
CA VAL A 51 11.68 -7.10 -12.66
C VAL A 51 10.81 -5.89 -13.00
N ASP A 52 9.56 -6.14 -13.38
CA ASP A 52 8.55 -5.10 -13.62
C ASP A 52 7.78 -4.79 -12.34
N TRP A 53 8.33 -3.89 -11.51
CA TRP A 53 7.71 -3.46 -10.25
C TRP A 53 6.45 -2.60 -10.42
N ASP A 54 6.17 -2.11 -11.63
CA ASP A 54 4.93 -1.39 -11.94
C ASP A 54 3.77 -2.36 -12.25
N SER A 55 4.05 -3.66 -12.39
CA SER A 55 3.04 -4.70 -12.58
C SER A 55 2.43 -5.16 -11.25
N PRO A 56 1.08 -5.26 -11.14
CA PRO A 56 0.42 -5.83 -9.97
C PRO A 56 0.90 -7.23 -9.57
N GLN A 57 1.47 -8.00 -10.51
CA GLN A 57 2.00 -9.34 -10.23
C GLN A 57 3.26 -9.34 -9.36
N SER A 58 3.93 -8.18 -9.24
CA SER A 58 5.07 -7.99 -8.33
C SER A 58 4.66 -7.84 -6.86
N TRP A 59 3.35 -7.72 -6.61
CA TRP A 59 2.78 -7.38 -5.32
C TRP A 59 1.93 -8.52 -4.77
N ASP A 60 2.01 -8.76 -3.47
CA ASP A 60 1.32 -9.85 -2.77
C ASP A 60 -0.07 -9.37 -2.28
N ALA A 61 -0.99 -9.32 -3.25
CA ALA A 61 -2.37 -8.88 -3.00
C ALA A 61 -3.10 -9.77 -1.99
N GLU A 62 -2.79 -11.06 -1.97
CA GLU A 62 -3.42 -12.02 -1.06
C GLU A 62 -3.05 -11.71 0.39
N THR A 63 -1.75 -11.57 0.69
CA THR A 63 -1.29 -11.22 2.03
C THR A 63 -1.80 -9.83 2.45
N ALA A 64 -1.84 -8.86 1.53
CA ALA A 64 -2.39 -7.54 1.82
C ALA A 64 -3.87 -7.57 2.22
N VAL A 65 -4.70 -8.29 1.45
CA VAL A 65 -6.13 -8.46 1.76
C VAL A 65 -6.32 -9.21 3.08
N GLU A 66 -5.51 -10.23 3.34
CA GLU A 66 -5.60 -11.00 4.59
C GLU A 66 -5.23 -10.13 5.80
N SER A 67 -4.18 -9.32 5.71
CA SER A 67 -3.83 -8.34 6.74
C SER A 67 -4.98 -7.33 6.96
N ILE A 68 -5.59 -6.81 5.89
CA ILE A 68 -6.75 -5.91 5.98
C ILE A 68 -7.93 -6.61 6.68
N ALA A 69 -8.21 -7.87 6.36
CA ALA A 69 -9.31 -8.62 6.96
C ALA A 69 -9.07 -8.86 8.47
N ARG A 70 -7.82 -9.14 8.87
CA ARG A 70 -7.43 -9.22 10.29
C ARG A 70 -7.58 -7.88 10.99
N LEU A 71 -7.13 -6.78 10.39
CA LEU A 71 -7.33 -5.44 10.95
C LEU A 71 -8.82 -5.09 11.09
N ALA A 72 -9.63 -5.43 10.09
CA ALA A 72 -11.08 -5.20 10.11
C ALA A 72 -11.78 -5.91 11.27
N ARG A 73 -11.35 -7.15 11.56
CA ARG A 73 -11.95 -8.02 12.59
C ARG A 73 -11.38 -7.76 13.99
N ASP A 74 -10.06 -7.69 14.09
CA ASP A 74 -9.31 -7.78 15.35
C ASP A 74 -8.70 -6.44 15.78
N GLY A 75 -8.73 -5.43 14.89
CA GLY A 75 -8.14 -4.12 15.12
C GLY A 75 -6.61 -4.09 15.09
N LYS A 76 -5.96 -5.25 14.97
CA LYS A 76 -4.49 -5.38 14.98
C LYS A 76 -4.00 -6.53 14.09
N ALA A 77 -2.81 -6.37 13.53
CA ALA A 77 -2.15 -7.39 12.73
C ALA A 77 -0.63 -7.18 12.71
N GLU A 78 0.12 -8.26 12.49
CA GLU A 78 1.51 -8.16 12.04
C GLU A 78 1.51 -7.82 10.55
N VAL A 79 2.22 -6.75 10.19
CA VAL A 79 2.37 -6.29 8.81
C VAL A 79 3.82 -6.38 8.38
N PRO A 80 4.12 -6.72 7.13
CA PRO A 80 5.49 -6.75 6.63
C PRO A 80 6.13 -5.37 6.70
N VAL A 81 7.45 -5.35 6.73
CA VAL A 81 8.27 -4.18 6.47
C VAL A 81 9.14 -4.49 5.27
N TYR A 82 8.92 -3.78 4.17
CA TYR A 82 9.67 -3.99 2.94
C TYR A 82 10.82 -2.99 2.83
N ALA A 83 12.03 -3.49 2.62
CA ALA A 83 13.19 -2.64 2.37
C ALA A 83 13.43 -2.55 0.86
N ILE A 84 13.01 -1.44 0.25
CA ILE A 84 13.17 -1.19 -1.20
C ILE A 84 14.64 -1.33 -1.63
N GLY A 85 15.60 -0.83 -0.83
CA GLY A 85 17.02 -0.95 -1.16
C GLY A 85 17.58 -2.38 -1.12
N ALA A 86 16.84 -3.33 -0.54
CA ALA A 86 17.21 -4.74 -0.47
C ALA A 86 16.27 -5.63 -1.31
N ASP A 87 15.32 -5.04 -2.04
CA ASP A 87 14.26 -5.72 -2.78
C ASP A 87 13.63 -6.88 -2.00
N ARG A 88 13.38 -6.69 -0.69
CA ARG A 88 12.85 -7.77 0.15
C ARG A 88 12.13 -7.32 1.40
N ARG A 89 11.30 -8.21 1.93
CA ARG A 89 10.77 -8.14 3.29
C ARG A 89 11.91 -8.40 4.28
N VAL A 90 12.07 -7.51 5.26
CA VAL A 90 13.16 -7.60 6.24
C VAL A 90 12.69 -7.98 7.63
N THR A 91 11.44 -7.66 7.98
CA THR A 91 10.83 -8.01 9.27
C THR A 91 9.30 -7.88 9.16
N THR A 92 8.59 -8.19 10.24
CA THR A 92 7.23 -7.69 10.48
C THR A 92 7.25 -6.62 11.57
N ARG A 93 6.17 -5.85 11.65
CA ARG A 93 5.87 -4.92 12.74
C ARG A 93 4.40 -5.04 13.14
N PRO A 94 4.05 -4.80 14.40
CA PRO A 94 2.66 -4.68 14.80
C PRO A 94 2.05 -3.42 14.17
N PHE A 95 0.79 -3.54 13.73
CA PHE A 95 -0.07 -2.44 13.33
C PHE A 95 -1.37 -2.52 14.12
N ASP A 96 -1.82 -1.38 14.63
CA ASP A 96 -3.04 -1.25 15.44
C ASP A 96 -3.89 -0.10 14.88
N VAL A 97 -5.19 -0.33 14.74
CA VAL A 97 -6.15 0.70 14.30
C VAL A 97 -6.50 1.70 15.42
N ALA A 98 -5.92 1.53 16.61
CA ALA A 98 -6.06 2.39 17.79
C ALA A 98 -7.52 2.65 18.19
N GLY A 99 -8.37 1.62 18.08
CA GLY A 99 -9.81 1.71 18.35
C GLY A 99 -10.61 2.53 17.33
N SER A 100 -9.99 3.03 16.26
CA SER A 100 -10.67 3.75 15.19
C SER A 100 -11.58 2.81 14.40
N PRO A 101 -12.84 3.16 14.11
CA PRO A 101 -13.72 2.35 13.25
C PRO A 101 -13.26 2.33 11.79
N LEU A 102 -12.34 3.21 11.41
CA LEU A 102 -11.78 3.31 10.07
C LEU A 102 -10.26 3.34 10.09
N PHE A 103 -9.64 2.73 9.09
CA PHE A 103 -8.23 2.90 8.78
C PHE A 103 -8.04 3.07 7.28
N VAL A 104 -6.96 3.73 6.89
CA VAL A 104 -6.60 3.94 5.48
C VAL A 104 -5.58 2.90 5.07
N ALA A 105 -5.76 2.28 3.90
CA ALA A 105 -4.70 1.54 3.25
C ALA A 105 -4.36 2.22 1.91
N GLU A 106 -3.10 2.61 1.75
CA GLU A 106 -2.64 3.44 0.63
C GLU A 106 -1.51 2.77 -0.14
N GLY A 107 -1.55 2.85 -1.47
CA GLY A 107 -0.56 2.23 -2.34
C GLY A 107 -0.90 2.41 -3.81
N ILE A 108 0.07 2.15 -4.69
CA ILE A 108 -0.17 2.23 -6.14
C ILE A 108 -1.13 1.14 -6.62
N PHE A 109 -1.11 -0.03 -5.97
CA PHE A 109 -1.97 -1.19 -6.27
C PHE A 109 -3.23 -1.26 -5.39
N ALA A 110 -3.57 -0.20 -4.64
CA ALA A 110 -4.77 -0.21 -3.80
C ALA A 110 -6.06 -0.48 -4.59
N ALA A 111 -6.09 -0.13 -5.89
CA ALA A 111 -7.22 -0.41 -6.77
C ALA A 111 -7.43 -1.92 -7.03
N GLU A 112 -6.36 -2.71 -7.03
CA GLU A 112 -6.37 -4.14 -7.36
C GLU A 112 -7.16 -4.98 -6.35
N ILE A 113 -7.29 -4.48 -5.11
CA ILE A 113 -7.94 -5.20 -4.00
C ILE A 113 -9.34 -4.68 -3.68
N VAL A 114 -9.86 -3.71 -4.44
CA VAL A 114 -11.16 -3.08 -4.16
C VAL A 114 -12.29 -4.11 -4.19
N GLU A 115 -12.34 -4.95 -5.23
CA GLU A 115 -13.41 -5.93 -5.40
C GLU A 115 -13.38 -6.99 -4.29
N GLU A 116 -12.18 -7.44 -3.94
CA GLU A 116 -11.97 -8.45 -2.91
C GLU A 116 -12.31 -7.91 -1.50
N CYS A 117 -11.86 -6.70 -1.17
CA CYS A 117 -12.25 -6.05 0.09
C CYS A 117 -13.77 -5.79 0.17
N ARG A 118 -14.42 -5.46 -0.96
CA ARG A 118 -15.88 -5.33 -1.03
C ARG A 118 -16.57 -6.68 -0.79
N ARG A 119 -16.09 -7.75 -1.46
CA ARG A 119 -16.63 -9.11 -1.32
C ARG A 119 -16.54 -9.63 0.11
N ARG A 120 -15.44 -9.31 0.82
CA ARG A 120 -15.26 -9.65 2.24
C ARG A 120 -16.07 -8.76 3.19
N GLY A 121 -16.72 -7.70 2.70
CA GLY A 121 -17.49 -6.78 3.54
C GLY A 121 -16.64 -5.92 4.48
N VAL A 122 -15.38 -5.67 4.13
CA VAL A 122 -14.43 -4.87 4.93
C VAL A 122 -14.20 -3.46 4.36
N LEU A 123 -14.71 -3.16 3.16
CA LEU A 123 -14.50 -1.91 2.45
C LEU A 123 -15.50 -0.81 2.89
N ALA A 124 -15.00 0.27 3.48
CA ALA A 124 -15.78 1.49 3.72
C ALA A 124 -15.82 2.41 2.49
N GLY A 125 -14.75 2.44 1.70
CA GLY A 125 -14.68 3.28 0.50
C GLY A 125 -13.37 3.10 -0.26
N ALA A 126 -13.38 3.48 -1.54
CA ALA A 126 -12.20 3.45 -2.39
C ALA A 126 -12.08 4.76 -3.17
N TYR A 127 -10.93 5.41 -3.07
CA TYR A 127 -10.67 6.71 -3.68
C TYR A 127 -9.35 6.68 -4.46
N ALA A 128 -9.33 7.34 -5.61
CA ALA A 128 -8.13 7.48 -6.43
C ALA A 128 -7.73 8.95 -6.51
N LEU A 129 -6.51 9.26 -6.08
CA LEU A 129 -5.97 10.62 -6.15
C LEU A 129 -5.46 10.90 -7.57
N ARG A 130 -6.29 11.60 -8.35
CA ARG A 130 -5.94 12.02 -9.72
C ARG A 130 -5.24 13.38 -9.68
N ARG A 131 -4.01 13.45 -10.18
CA ARG A 131 -3.31 14.71 -10.49
C ARG A 131 -2.85 14.75 -11.96
N PRO A 132 -2.70 15.95 -12.55
CA PRO A 132 -2.13 16.09 -13.89
C PRO A 132 -0.73 15.46 -13.96
N ARG A 133 -0.47 14.68 -15.02
CA ARG A 133 0.73 13.83 -15.16
C ARG A 133 2.06 14.58 -14.97
N HIS A 134 2.13 15.83 -15.44
CA HIS A 134 3.32 16.68 -15.33
C HIS A 134 3.65 17.06 -13.87
N ALA A 135 2.64 17.31 -13.04
CA ALA A 135 2.84 17.65 -11.64
C ALA A 135 3.32 16.44 -10.82
N THR A 136 2.86 15.23 -11.18
CA THR A 136 3.32 13.98 -10.57
C THR A 136 4.77 13.68 -10.95
N PHE A 137 5.14 13.86 -12.23
CA PHE A 137 6.52 13.67 -12.71
C PHE A 137 7.52 14.61 -12.03
N LEU A 138 7.21 15.92 -11.95
CA LEU A 138 8.09 16.90 -11.30
C LEU A 138 8.30 16.61 -9.80
N ARG A 139 7.27 16.12 -9.10
CA ARG A 139 7.39 15.72 -7.69
C ARG A 139 8.10 14.37 -7.51
N ARG A 140 7.97 13.45 -8.45
CA ARG A 140 8.75 12.19 -8.46
C ARG A 140 10.24 12.53 -8.59
N LEU A 141 10.60 13.32 -9.60
CA LEU A 141 11.97 13.79 -9.80
C LEU A 141 12.51 14.54 -8.57
N ALA A 142 11.73 15.43 -7.96
CA ALA A 142 12.17 16.16 -6.76
C ALA A 142 12.39 15.25 -5.53
N ARG A 143 11.58 14.19 -5.36
CA ARG A 143 11.76 13.22 -4.27
C ARG A 143 12.97 12.34 -4.52
N ASP A 144 13.11 11.79 -5.71
CA ASP A 144 14.22 10.92 -6.08
C ASP A 144 15.56 11.68 -5.88
N LEU A 145 15.59 12.99 -6.22
CA LEU A 145 16.73 13.87 -5.96
C LEU A 145 16.96 14.20 -4.47
N ALA A 146 15.94 14.15 -3.63
CA ALA A 146 16.06 14.36 -2.18
C ALA A 146 16.51 13.09 -1.45
N GLU A 147 16.08 11.92 -1.91
CA GLU A 147 16.47 10.61 -1.37
C GLU A 147 17.90 10.24 -1.76
N GLN A 148 18.36 10.62 -2.96
CA GLN A 148 19.77 10.48 -3.39
C GLN A 148 20.76 11.42 -2.66
N ARG A 149 20.25 12.41 -1.91
CA ARG A 149 21.09 13.40 -1.20
C ARG A 149 21.37 13.05 0.26
N ARG A 150 21.09 11.83 0.70
CA ARG A 150 21.53 11.37 2.02
C ARG A 150 22.94 10.78 1.89
N PRO A 151 23.96 11.39 2.53
CA PRO A 151 25.33 10.87 2.53
C PRO A 151 25.46 9.55 3.31
#